data_AF-A0A9E4DYM3-F1
#
_entry.id   AF-A0A9E4DYM3-F1
#
_cell.length_a   1.000
_cell.length_b   1.000
_cell.length_c   1.000
_cell.angle_alpha   90.00
_cell.angle_beta   90.00
_cell.angle_gamma   90.00
#
_symmetry.space_group_name_H-M   'P 1'
#
loop_
_entity.id
_entity.type
_entity.pdbx_description
1 polymer ?
#
loop_
_entity_poly.entity_id
_entity_poly.type
_entity_poly.pdbx_seq_one_letter_code
_entity_poly.pdbx_strand_id
1 'polypeptide(L)'
;MAFSESWSVLEPDLETVFDHEADPLQALADARIPGIALRGAYNPDHCSGLMQRFIDWGMTRDPDDATPAENLPSRIDIGSS
;
A
#
# COMPACT_ATOMS: atom_id res chain seq x y z
N MET A 1 26.08 11.02 16.58
CA MET A 1 25.83 9.60 16.27
C MET A 1 24.52 9.55 15.52
N ALA A 2 24.54 9.21 14.22
CA ALA A 2 23.33 9.16 13.41
C ALA A 2 22.68 7.78 13.57
N PHE A 3 21.51 7.72 14.21
CA PHE A 3 20.63 6.56 14.11
C PHE A 3 19.99 6.60 12.72
N SER A 4 20.48 5.77 11.81
CA SER A 4 19.74 5.38 10.62
C SER A 4 18.81 4.24 11.02
N GLU A 5 17.86 4.49 11.93
CA GLU A 5 16.70 3.61 12.02
C GLU A 5 15.92 3.82 10.73
N SER A 6 15.93 2.80 9.88
CA SER A 6 15.24 2.85 8.60
C SER A 6 13.76 3.09 8.86
N TRP A 7 13.29 4.30 8.58
CA TRP A 7 11.87 4.63 8.52
C TRP A 7 11.26 3.79 7.39
N SER A 8 10.81 2.60 7.76
CA SER A 8 10.49 1.50 6.85
C SER A 8 9.13 0.92 7.19
N VAL A 9 8.41 0.50 6.14
CA VAL A 9 7.07 -0.07 6.28
C VAL A 9 7.18 -1.39 7.03
N LEU A 10 6.28 -1.61 8.00
CA LEU A 10 6.20 -2.90 8.67
C LEU A 10 5.44 -3.89 7.77
N GLU A 11 6.08 -5.01 7.46
CA GLU A 11 5.62 -6.06 6.57
C GLU A 11 6.20 -7.40 7.07
N PRO A 12 5.74 -8.58 6.60
CA PRO A 12 4.67 -8.80 5.63
C PRO A 12 3.33 -9.22 6.26
N ASP A 13 3.30 -9.56 7.54
CA ASP A 13 2.15 -10.17 8.21
C ASP A 13 1.93 -9.59 9.62
N LEU A 14 0.82 -9.98 10.24
CA LEU A 14 0.43 -9.47 11.55
C LEU A 14 1.42 -9.86 12.66
N GLU A 15 1.96 -11.08 12.62
CA GLU A 15 2.90 -11.56 13.63
C GLU A 15 4.16 -10.69 13.63
N THR A 16 4.74 -10.50 12.45
CA THR A 16 5.92 -9.64 12.27
C THR A 16 5.64 -8.20 12.70
N VAL A 17 4.47 -7.65 12.33
CA VAL A 17 4.09 -6.29 12.72
C VAL A 17 3.97 -6.15 14.24
N PHE A 18 3.35 -7.11 14.93
CA PHE A 18 3.17 -7.07 16.38
C PHE A 18 4.46 -7.34 17.17
N ASP A 19 5.40 -8.10 16.61
CA ASP A 19 6.74 -8.26 17.17
C ASP A 19 7.53 -6.95 17.16
N HIS A 20 7.31 -6.09 16.16
CA HIS A 20 7.92 -4.77 16.07
C HIS A 20 7.21 -3.72 16.92
N GLU A 21 5.87 -3.67 16.88
CA GLU A 21 5.07 -2.66 17.56
C GLU A 21 3.85 -3.31 18.22
N ALA A 22 3.76 -3.23 19.55
CA ALA A 22 2.62 -3.76 20.29
C ALA A 22 1.30 -3.04 19.94
N ASP A 23 1.38 -1.77 19.56
CA ASP A 23 0.26 -0.98 19.02
C ASP A 23 0.67 -0.32 17.69
N PRO A 24 0.59 -1.06 16.57
CA PRO A 24 1.09 -0.60 15.29
C PRO A 24 0.23 0.51 14.69
N LEU A 25 -1.06 0.59 15.05
CA LEU A 25 -1.95 1.67 14.58
C LEU A 25 -1.63 2.99 15.28
N GLN A 26 -1.34 2.96 16.58
CA GLN A 26 -0.86 4.14 17.28
C GLN A 26 0.54 4.55 16.77
N ALA A 27 1.43 3.59 16.51
CA ALA A 27 2.73 3.85 15.91
C ALA A 27 2.63 4.60 14.56
N LEU A 28 1.67 4.20 13.73
CA LEU A 28 1.38 4.84 12.46
C LEU A 28 0.82 6.26 12.66
N ALA A 29 -0.12 6.44 13.59
CA ALA A 29 -0.72 7.73 13.90
C ALA A 29 0.31 8.75 14.43
N ASP A 30 1.28 8.28 15.20
CA ASP A 30 2.39 9.08 15.73
C ASP A 30 3.52 9.29 14.70
N ALA A 31 3.36 8.80 13.47
CA ALA A 31 4.35 8.82 12.39
C ALA A 31 5.70 8.15 12.74
N ARG A 32 5.71 7.25 13.74
CA ARG A 32 6.91 6.48 14.12
C ARG A 32 7.29 5.47 13.05
N ILE A 33 6.29 4.91 12.38
CA ILE A 33 6.43 4.06 11.20
C ILE A 33 5.75 4.73 9.99
N PRO A 34 6.25 4.52 8.75
CA PRO A 34 5.67 5.13 7.55
C PRO A 34 4.42 4.41 7.04
N GLY A 35 4.19 3.15 7.45
CA GLY A 35 3.09 2.35 6.93
C GLY A 35 3.14 0.91 7.42
N ILE A 36 2.07 0.18 7.12
CA ILE A 36 1.91 -1.25 7.39
C ILE A 36 1.44 -1.91 6.09
N ALA A 37 2.12 -2.97 5.66
CA ALA A 37 1.77 -3.74 4.47
C ALA A 37 1.56 -5.21 4.83
N LEU A 38 0.30 -5.64 4.83
CA LEU A 38 -0.08 -7.03 5.06
C LEU A 38 -0.28 -7.75 3.74
N ARG A 39 0.62 -8.68 3.42
CA ARG A 39 0.60 -9.47 2.19
C ARG A 39 -0.19 -10.76 2.43
N GLY A 40 -1.09 -11.10 1.50
CA GLY A 40 -1.86 -12.34 1.59
C GLY A 40 -2.88 -12.40 2.73
N ALA A 41 -3.23 -11.26 3.34
CA ALA A 41 -4.20 -11.20 4.44
C ALA A 41 -5.64 -11.62 4.03
N TYR A 42 -5.95 -11.57 2.73
CA TYR A 42 -7.24 -11.93 2.17
C TYR A 42 -7.08 -13.01 1.10
N ASN A 43 -8.07 -13.92 1.00
CA ASN A 43 -8.12 -14.88 -0.09
C ASN A 43 -8.22 -14.13 -1.43
N PRO A 44 -7.31 -14.37 -2.40
CA PRO A 44 -7.35 -13.71 -3.70
C PRO A 44 -8.68 -13.87 -4.44
N ASP A 45 -9.38 -14.99 -4.27
CA ASP A 45 -10.68 -15.24 -4.89
C ASP A 45 -11.73 -14.21 -4.44
N HIS A 46 -11.64 -13.75 -3.19
CA HIS A 46 -12.54 -12.73 -2.64
C HIS A 46 -12.20 -11.32 -3.17
N CYS A 47 -10.94 -11.09 -3.55
CA CYS A 47 -10.46 -9.80 -4.04
C CYS A 47 -10.77 -9.58 -5.52
N SER A 48 -10.92 -10.66 -6.31
CA SER A 48 -11.13 -10.61 -7.76
C SER A 48 -12.26 -9.64 -8.18
N GLY A 49 -13.45 -9.79 -7.60
CA GLY A 49 -14.60 -8.94 -7.91
C GLY A 49 -14.45 -7.48 -7.47
N LEU A 50 -13.68 -7.22 -6.41
CA LEU A 50 -13.38 -5.85 -5.98
C LEU A 50 -12.42 -5.19 -6.95
N MET A 51 -11.35 -5.89 -7.34
CA MET A 51 -10.38 -5.40 -8.31
C MET A 51 -11.04 -5.10 -9.65
N GLN A 52 -11.93 -5.97 -10.14
CA GLN A 52 -12.68 -5.71 -11.37
C GLN A 52 -13.49 -4.41 -11.29
N ARG A 53 -14.18 -4.15 -10.17
CA ARG A 53 -14.93 -2.89 -10.00
C ARG A 53 -14.03 -1.66 -10.03
N PHE A 54 -12.85 -1.74 -9.42
CA PHE A 54 -11.89 -0.63 -9.47
C PHE A 54 -11.34 -0.40 -10.87
N ILE A 55 -11.15 -1.46 -11.65
CA ILE A 55 -10.80 -1.36 -13.07
C ILE A 55 -11.95 -0.72 -13.85
N ASP A 56 -13.17 -1.20 -13.70
CA ASP A 56 -14.36 -0.70 -14.40
C ASP A 56 -14.64 0.78 -14.09
N TRP A 57 -14.31 1.23 -12.88
CA TRP A 57 -14.41 2.64 -12.46
C TRP A 57 -13.21 3.50 -12.87
N GLY A 58 -12.19 2.94 -13.50
CA GLY A 58 -10.96 3.64 -13.85
C GLY A 58 -10.13 4.06 -12.62
N MET A 59 -10.34 3.41 -11.47
CA MET A 59 -9.60 3.65 -10.22
C MET A 59 -8.31 2.84 -10.13
N THR A 60 -8.19 1.76 -10.90
CA THR A 60 -6.98 0.95 -10.99
C THR A 60 -6.81 0.51 -12.44
N ARG A 61 -5.56 0.39 -12.87
CA ARG A 61 -5.24 -0.10 -14.20
C ARG A 61 -5.58 -1.59 -14.31
N ASP A 62 -6.18 -1.96 -15.43
CA ASP A 62 -6.32 -3.36 -15.81
C ASP A 62 -4.92 -3.96 -16.08
N PRO A 63 -4.50 -5.00 -15.33
CA PRO A 63 -3.21 -5.64 -15.54
C PRO A 63 -3.08 -6.31 -16.90
N ASP A 64 -4.19 -6.70 -17.53
CA ASP A 64 -4.22 -7.32 -18.86
C ASP A 64 -4.26 -6.28 -19.99
N ASP A 65 -4.40 -4.99 -19.67
CA ASP A 65 -4.26 -3.92 -20.64
C ASP A 65 -2.79 -3.77 -21.06
N ALA A 66 -2.51 -4.18 -22.30
CA ALA A 66 -1.20 -4.16 -22.93
C ALA A 66 -0.68 -2.75 -23.25
N THR A 67 -1.44 -1.69 -22.99
CA THR A 67 -0.97 -0.31 -23.18
C THR A 67 0.19 0.00 -22.24
N PRO A 68 1.43 0.24 -22.73
CA PRO A 68 2.57 0.44 -21.83
C PRO A 68 2.33 1.67 -20.93
N ALA A 69 2.71 1.56 -19.63
CA ALA A 69 2.49 2.62 -18.63
C ALA A 69 3.17 3.96 -19.00
N GLU A 70 4.06 3.95 -19.98
CA GLU A 70 4.81 5.09 -20.51
C GLU A 70 3.95 6.14 -21.25
N ASN A 71 2.66 5.88 -21.49
CA ASN A 71 1.74 6.84 -22.12
C ASN A 71 0.73 7.50 -21.15
N LEU A 72 0.85 7.27 -19.83
CA LEU A 72 0.06 8.03 -18.87
C LEU A 72 0.65 9.45 -18.75
N PRO A 73 -0.17 10.53 -18.85
CA PRO A 73 0.33 11.87 -18.58
C PRO A 73 0.97 11.91 -17.20
N SER A 74 2.25 12.29 -17.19
CA SER A 74 3.04 12.47 -15.98
C SER A 74 2.35 13.48 -15.06
N ARG A 75 2.20 13.11 -13.79
CA ARG A 75 1.70 13.93 -12.66
C ARG A 75 0.18 13.90 -12.49
N ILE A 76 -0.29 13.02 -11.58
CA ILE A 76 -1.56 13.20 -10.87
C ILE A 76 -1.30 14.23 -9.78
N ASP A 77 -1.83 15.44 -9.96
CA ASP A 77 -1.80 16.48 -8.94
C ASP A 77 -2.82 16.11 -7.85
N ILE A 78 -2.37 15.47 -6.78
CA ILE A 78 -3.17 15.29 -5.57
C ILE A 78 -3.06 16.60 -4.78
N GLY A 79 -3.90 17.56 -5.16
CA GLY A 79 -4.19 18.81 -4.44
C GLY A 79 -3.02 19.44 -3.68
N SER A 80 -2.28 20.32 -4.34
CA SER A 80 -1.71 21.48 -3.62
C SER A 80 -2.71 22.63 -3.65
N SER A 81 -2.87 23.26 -2.48
CA SER A 81 -3.75 24.39 -2.14
C SER A 81 -3.70 25.58 -3.09
#